data_AF-A0A968NLX6-F1
#
_entry.id   AF-A0A968NLX6-F1
#
_cell.length_a   1.000
_cell.length_b   1.000
_cell.length_c   1.000
_cell.angle_alpha   90.00
_cell.angle_beta   90.00
_cell.angle_gamma   90.00
#
_symmetry.space_group_name_H-M   'P 1'
#
loop_
_entity.id
_entity.type
_entity.pdbx_description
1 polymer ?
#
loop_
_entity_poly.entity_id
_entity_poly.type
_entity_poly.pdbx_seq_one_letter_code
_entity_poly.pdbx_strand_id
1 'polypeptide(L)'
;MPFEEAMQSLARRDVLPSALTSAQQRQQFAAGFHRQNFTSAQTLLTDLLDGYKEKIGSILNPTTQQRADRVTETNPEGNVSTGLDVPTARLEIKQLLQKIGYQPGEGKAGTIQDLASDARINLVFQTNKDVMQGAGQFVQSQDEQVLVAFPAWELIRVEARKQERDWAQRWQMCARIVGDVGAARVLDTTGRMMARKDSAIWQALGDGMDGSDDTLGNPFPPFAFNSGMDVRDIAWSEAVELEIIQPGDTIAPRLPADLSQLFRAA
;
A
#
# COMPACT_ATOMS: atom_id res chain seq x y z
N MET A 1 -11.71 -1.08 -11.61
CA MET A 1 -11.83 0.33 -11.13
C MET A 1 -11.57 0.30 -9.63
N PRO A 2 -10.32 0.35 -9.16
CA PRO A 2 -9.90 0.11 -7.75
C PRO A 2 -10.31 1.23 -6.76
N PHE A 3 -11.19 2.11 -7.19
CA PHE A 3 -11.33 3.44 -6.64
C PHE A 3 -12.31 3.49 -5.45
N GLU A 4 -13.41 2.75 -5.54
CA GLU A 4 -14.38 2.64 -4.45
C GLU A 4 -13.79 1.88 -3.26
N GLU A 5 -13.12 0.76 -3.52
CA GLU A 5 -12.49 -0.07 -2.50
C GLU A 5 -11.32 0.65 -1.82
N ALA A 6 -10.54 1.44 -2.56
CA ALA A 6 -9.49 2.30 -2.01
C ALA A 6 -10.08 3.36 -1.05
N MET A 7 -11.22 3.96 -1.42
CA MET A 7 -11.91 4.93 -0.57
C MET A 7 -12.52 4.28 0.69
N GLN A 8 -13.11 3.09 0.55
CA GLN A 8 -13.61 2.33 1.70
C GLN A 8 -12.48 1.93 2.66
N SER A 9 -11.33 1.52 2.13
CA SER A 9 -10.13 1.23 2.90
C SER A 9 -9.67 2.45 3.71
N LEU A 10 -9.58 3.61 3.07
CA LEU A 10 -9.16 4.85 3.75
C LEU A 10 -10.15 5.27 4.83
N ALA A 11 -11.45 5.27 4.52
CA ALA A 11 -12.50 5.70 5.43
C ALA A 11 -12.49 4.89 6.74
N ARG A 12 -12.22 3.58 6.66
CA ARG A 12 -12.25 2.64 7.78
C ARG A 12 -11.04 2.71 8.72
N ARG A 13 -9.96 3.40 8.33
CA ARG A 13 -8.77 3.52 9.18
C ARG A 13 -8.95 4.54 10.27
N ASP A 14 -8.72 4.15 11.52
CA ASP A 14 -8.73 5.10 12.63
C ASP A 14 -7.46 5.93 12.66
N VAL A 15 -7.59 7.23 12.95
CA VAL A 15 -6.43 8.10 13.14
C VAL A 15 -5.82 7.79 14.50
N LEU A 16 -4.56 7.35 14.49
CA LEU A 16 -3.87 6.94 15.70
C LEU A 16 -2.52 7.65 15.83
N PRO A 17 -2.46 8.71 16.66
CA PRO A 17 -1.21 9.38 17.01
C PRO A 17 -0.28 8.44 17.78
N SER A 18 1.03 8.54 17.52
CA SER A 18 2.02 7.66 18.13
C SER A 18 3.38 8.35 18.28
N ALA A 19 3.98 8.24 19.48
CA ALA A 19 5.35 8.67 19.74
C ALA A 19 6.40 7.65 19.27
N LEU A 20 5.98 6.43 18.92
CA LEU A 20 6.84 5.32 18.56
C LEU A 20 7.38 5.47 17.12
N THR A 21 8.58 4.94 16.89
CA THR A 21 9.10 4.70 15.52
C THR A 21 8.31 3.59 14.83
N SER A 22 8.38 3.48 13.50
CA SER A 22 7.73 2.36 12.78
C SER A 22 8.20 1.00 13.31
N ALA A 23 9.50 0.84 13.57
CA ALA A 23 10.05 -0.39 14.15
C ALA A 23 9.48 -0.70 15.54
N GLN A 24 9.33 0.31 16.41
CA GLN A 24 8.71 0.14 17.72
C GLN A 24 7.21 -0.18 17.60
N GLN A 25 6.48 0.43 16.65
CA GLN A 25 5.09 0.10 16.37
C GLN A 25 4.96 -1.37 15.96
N ARG A 26 5.86 -1.87 15.11
CA ARG A 26 5.90 -3.30 14.73
C ARG A 26 6.16 -4.24 15.91
N GLN A 27 7.01 -3.83 16.84
CA GLN A 27 7.33 -4.64 18.02
C GLN A 27 6.21 -4.64 19.07
N GLN A 28 5.45 -3.54 19.18
CA GLN A 28 4.45 -3.36 20.23
C GLN A 28 3.03 -3.71 19.80
N PHE A 29 2.71 -3.61 18.52
CA PHE A 29 1.37 -3.84 18.00
C PHE A 29 1.30 -5.09 17.11
N ALA A 30 0.09 -5.63 16.96
CA ALA A 30 -0.18 -6.75 16.08
C ALA A 30 0.16 -6.41 14.62
N ALA A 31 0.45 -7.43 13.81
CA ALA A 31 0.96 -7.23 12.46
C ALA A 31 0.03 -6.41 11.54
N GLY A 32 -1.29 -6.46 11.77
CA GLY A 32 -2.30 -5.68 11.06
C GLY A 32 -2.38 -4.19 11.45
N PHE A 33 -1.60 -3.72 12.40
CA PHE A 33 -1.69 -2.36 12.95
C PHE A 33 -1.65 -1.26 11.87
N HIS A 34 -0.66 -1.31 10.96
CA HIS A 34 -0.50 -0.33 9.89
C HIS A 34 -1.54 -0.48 8.77
N ARG A 35 -2.17 -1.66 8.65
CA ARG A 35 -3.29 -1.89 7.74
C ARG A 35 -4.58 -1.25 8.24
N GLN A 36 -4.75 -1.21 9.56
CA GLN A 36 -6.00 -0.82 10.23
C GLN A 36 -5.99 0.64 10.69
N ASN A 37 -4.81 1.23 10.90
CA ASN A 37 -4.69 2.58 11.44
C ASN A 37 -4.06 3.53 10.43
N PHE A 38 -4.56 4.76 10.43
CA PHE A 38 -3.91 5.90 9.82
C PHE A 38 -2.94 6.49 10.85
N THR A 39 -1.67 6.14 10.72
CA THR A 39 -0.61 6.55 11.66
C THR A 39 0.62 6.98 10.89
N SER A 40 1.44 7.78 11.55
CA SER A 40 2.76 8.17 11.08
C SER A 40 3.73 8.13 12.25
N ALA A 41 4.88 7.47 12.09
CA ALA A 41 5.85 7.29 13.16
C ALA A 41 6.21 8.62 13.85
N GLN A 42 6.31 8.63 15.18
CA GLN A 42 6.67 9.82 15.96
C GLN A 42 5.81 11.06 15.66
N THR A 43 4.52 10.87 15.40
CA THR A 43 3.55 11.94 15.12
C THR A 43 2.41 11.87 16.13
N LEU A 44 2.36 12.83 17.06
CA LEU A 44 1.30 12.96 18.07
C LEU A 44 0.19 13.96 17.68
N LEU A 45 0.36 14.65 16.55
CA LEU A 45 -0.55 15.69 16.08
C LEU A 45 -1.75 15.06 15.37
N THR A 46 -2.87 14.88 16.08
CA THR A 46 -4.10 14.31 15.51
C THR A 46 -4.62 15.12 14.31
N ASP A 47 -4.70 16.45 14.44
CA ASP A 47 -5.15 17.34 13.37
C ASP A 47 -4.32 17.20 12.08
N LEU A 48 -3.02 16.90 12.22
CA LEU A 48 -2.14 16.64 11.08
C LEU A 48 -2.48 15.31 10.41
N LEU A 49 -2.73 14.26 11.19
CA LEU A 49 -3.10 12.94 10.67
C LEU A 49 -4.47 12.95 10.02
N ASP A 50 -5.46 13.62 10.63
CA ASP A 50 -6.78 13.86 10.02
C ASP A 50 -6.65 14.68 8.74
N GLY A 51 -5.82 15.73 8.77
CA GLY A 51 -5.46 16.51 7.59
C GLY A 51 -4.92 15.61 6.48
N TYR A 52 -3.92 14.76 6.77
CA TYR A 52 -3.41 13.83 5.76
C TYR A 52 -4.50 12.92 5.21
N LYS A 53 -5.29 12.29 6.08
CA LYS A 53 -6.36 11.36 5.69
C LYS A 53 -7.38 12.03 4.76
N GLU A 54 -7.83 13.24 5.09
CA GLU A 54 -8.75 14.04 4.26
C GLU A 54 -8.16 14.33 2.87
N LYS A 55 -6.91 14.81 2.81
CA LYS A 55 -6.26 15.20 1.55
C LYS A 55 -5.99 13.98 0.66
N ILE A 56 -5.62 12.84 1.26
CA ILE A 56 -5.50 11.57 0.54
C ILE A 56 -6.86 11.15 -0.02
N GLY A 57 -7.96 11.33 0.73
CA GLY A 57 -9.31 11.07 0.22
C GLY A 57 -9.65 11.92 -1.00
N SER A 58 -9.22 13.18 -1.02
CA SER A 58 -9.40 14.07 -2.19
C SER A 58 -8.52 13.68 -3.39
N ILE A 59 -7.26 13.28 -3.15
CA ILE A 59 -6.35 12.78 -4.20
C ILE A 59 -6.89 11.47 -4.80
N LEU A 60 -7.34 10.58 -3.93
CA LEU A 60 -8.02 9.35 -4.28
C LEU A 60 -9.48 9.59 -4.62
N ASN A 61 -9.97 10.82 -4.85
CA ASN A 61 -11.33 11.09 -5.34
C ASN A 61 -11.50 12.39 -6.13
N PRO A 62 -10.85 12.49 -7.30
CA PRO A 62 -11.14 13.57 -8.22
C PRO A 62 -12.56 13.43 -8.76
N THR A 63 -13.40 14.42 -8.48
CA THR A 63 -14.77 14.50 -9.00
C THR A 63 -14.79 15.29 -10.30
N THR A 64 -15.48 14.80 -11.33
CA THR A 64 -15.72 15.61 -12.53
C THR A 64 -16.83 16.62 -12.24
N GLN A 65 -16.56 17.90 -12.47
CA GLN A 65 -17.53 18.97 -12.33
C GLN A 65 -17.57 19.81 -13.61
N GLN A 66 -18.76 20.23 -14.00
CA GLN A 66 -18.92 21.18 -15.09
C GLN A 66 -18.65 22.59 -14.58
N ARG A 67 -17.78 23.31 -15.29
CA ARG A 67 -17.43 24.69 -15.00
C ARG A 67 -17.62 25.54 -16.24
N ALA A 68 -18.55 26.51 -16.14
CA ALA A 68 -18.86 27.42 -17.24
C ALA A 68 -17.62 28.22 -17.72
N ASP A 69 -16.68 28.53 -16.83
CA ASP A 69 -15.42 29.22 -17.16
C ASP A 69 -14.38 28.32 -17.86
N ARG A 70 -14.69 27.04 -18.06
CA ARG A 70 -13.79 26.03 -18.65
C ARG A 70 -14.32 25.45 -19.95
N VAL A 71 -15.43 26.01 -20.47
CA VAL A 71 -15.96 25.67 -21.79
C VAL A 71 -15.04 26.28 -22.86
N THR A 72 -14.45 25.42 -23.69
CA THR A 72 -13.60 25.79 -24.83
C THR A 72 -13.95 24.92 -26.03
N GLU A 73 -13.46 25.26 -27.24
CA GLU A 73 -13.63 24.38 -28.42
C GLU A 73 -13.11 22.95 -28.18
N THR A 74 -12.09 22.80 -27.35
CA THR A 74 -11.48 21.51 -26.96
C THR A 74 -12.08 20.88 -25.69
N ASN A 75 -12.95 21.61 -24.98
CA ASN A 75 -13.71 21.15 -23.81
C ASN A 75 -15.13 21.72 -23.83
N PRO A 76 -15.99 21.28 -24.79
CA PRO A 76 -17.30 21.90 -25.03
C PRO A 76 -18.28 21.71 -23.87
N GLU A 77 -18.10 20.68 -23.06
CA GLU A 77 -18.91 20.42 -21.87
C GLU A 77 -18.42 21.16 -20.62
N GLY A 78 -17.23 21.78 -20.68
CA GLY A 78 -16.62 22.47 -19.55
C GLY A 78 -16.26 21.54 -18.38
N ASN A 79 -16.11 20.24 -18.64
CA ASN A 79 -15.79 19.25 -17.61
C ASN A 79 -14.37 19.52 -17.08
N VAL A 80 -14.24 19.55 -15.77
CA VAL A 80 -12.93 19.57 -15.09
C VAL A 80 -12.89 18.54 -13.98
N SER A 81 -11.75 17.88 -13.82
CA SER A 81 -11.48 17.05 -12.66
C SER A 81 -11.12 17.94 -11.48
N THR A 82 -11.90 17.83 -10.41
CA THR A 82 -11.78 18.59 -9.17
C THR A 82 -11.43 17.61 -8.05
N GLY A 83 -10.16 17.65 -7.65
CA GLY A 83 -9.55 16.86 -6.58
C GLY A 83 -8.14 17.42 -6.34
N LEU A 84 -7.56 17.15 -5.18
CA LEU A 84 -6.22 17.65 -4.88
C LEU A 84 -5.15 16.88 -5.68
N ASP A 85 -4.17 17.60 -6.20
CA ASP A 85 -2.89 17.00 -6.58
C ASP A 85 -1.95 16.96 -5.36
N VAL A 86 -0.91 16.11 -5.44
CA VAL A 86 0.08 15.96 -4.35
C VAL A 86 0.78 17.28 -4.00
N PRO A 87 1.21 18.13 -4.95
CA PRO A 87 1.79 19.44 -4.64
C PRO A 87 0.86 20.36 -3.83
N THR A 88 -0.41 20.45 -4.20
CA THR A 88 -1.41 21.29 -3.52
C THR A 88 -1.70 20.74 -2.13
N ALA A 89 -1.92 19.43 -2.01
CA ALA A 89 -2.11 18.77 -0.72
C ALA A 89 -0.89 18.99 0.21
N ARG A 90 0.34 18.96 -0.33
CA ARG A 90 1.56 19.26 0.44
C ARG A 90 1.59 20.69 0.95
N LEU A 91 1.22 21.65 0.10
CA LEU A 91 1.16 23.06 0.49
C LEU A 91 0.15 23.28 1.63
N GLU A 92 -1.03 22.67 1.55
CA GLU A 92 -2.05 22.76 2.60
C GLU A 92 -1.58 22.15 3.93
N ILE A 93 -0.88 21.01 3.90
CA ILE A 93 -0.29 20.42 5.11
C ILE A 93 0.75 21.35 5.74
N LYS A 94 1.60 21.99 4.93
CA LYS A 94 2.56 22.98 5.43
C LYS A 94 1.86 24.18 6.08
N GLN A 95 0.78 24.66 5.46
CA GLN A 95 -0.03 25.75 6.02
C GLN A 95 -0.69 25.34 7.34
N LEU A 96 -1.18 24.09 7.44
CA LEU A 96 -1.71 23.54 8.68
C LEU A 96 -0.64 23.52 9.78
N LEU A 97 0.55 22.98 9.48
CA LEU A 97 1.68 22.93 10.42
C LEU A 97 2.10 24.32 10.89
N GLN A 98 2.14 25.29 9.98
CA GLN A 98 2.41 26.70 10.32
C GLN A 98 1.32 27.28 11.23
N LYS A 99 0.05 27.01 10.93
CA LYS A 99 -1.10 27.51 11.71
C LYS A 99 -1.11 26.99 13.15
N ILE A 100 -0.71 25.74 13.37
CA ILE A 100 -0.61 25.15 14.71
C ILE A 100 0.73 25.46 15.41
N GLY A 101 1.58 26.29 14.80
CA GLY A 101 2.86 26.70 15.37
C GLY A 101 3.89 25.58 15.47
N TYR A 102 3.81 24.55 14.62
CA TYR A 102 4.79 23.47 14.60
C TYR A 102 6.19 24.00 14.34
N GLN A 103 7.15 23.51 15.11
CA GLN A 103 8.58 23.70 14.89
C GLN A 103 9.26 22.34 14.88
N PRO A 104 10.20 22.10 13.96
CA PRO A 104 10.98 20.87 13.97
C PRO A 104 11.84 20.82 15.24
N GLY A 105 12.06 19.61 15.75
CA GLY A 105 13.02 19.38 16.83
C GLY A 105 14.43 19.80 16.43
N GLU A 106 15.31 19.99 17.42
CA GLU A 106 16.69 20.41 17.20
C GLU A 106 17.41 19.51 16.18
N GLY A 107 18.03 20.13 15.17
CA GLY A 107 18.75 19.45 14.10
C GLY A 107 17.87 18.62 13.14
N LYS A 108 16.53 18.70 13.24
CA LYS A 108 15.62 17.92 12.39
C LYS A 108 15.08 18.68 11.18
N ALA A 109 15.18 20.00 11.17
CA ALA A 109 14.69 20.85 10.09
C ALA A 109 15.15 20.35 8.71
N GLY A 110 14.21 20.19 7.78
CA GLY A 110 14.45 19.70 6.42
C GLY A 110 14.75 18.21 6.28
N THR A 111 14.87 17.46 7.38
CA THR A 111 15.08 16.00 7.37
C THR A 111 13.76 15.25 7.28
N ILE A 112 13.80 13.92 7.09
CA ILE A 112 12.60 13.07 7.13
C ILE A 112 11.86 13.09 8.49
N GLN A 113 12.51 13.59 9.55
CA GLN A 113 11.93 13.74 10.88
C GLN A 113 11.25 15.11 11.09
N ASP A 114 11.45 16.05 10.17
CA ASP A 114 10.68 17.31 10.12
C ASP A 114 9.35 17.06 9.42
N LEU A 115 8.25 17.23 10.17
CA LEU A 115 6.89 17.01 9.69
C LEU A 115 6.48 18.00 8.59
N ALA A 116 7.13 19.16 8.51
CA ALA A 116 6.90 20.18 7.49
C ALA A 116 7.80 20.01 6.25
N SER A 117 8.76 19.09 6.28
CA SER A 117 9.63 18.84 5.13
C SER A 117 8.87 18.17 3.99
N ASP A 118 9.23 18.51 2.75
CA ASP A 118 8.69 17.87 1.54
C ASP A 118 8.89 16.36 1.57
N ALA A 119 10.07 15.92 2.01
CA ALA A 119 10.41 14.49 2.08
C ALA A 119 9.44 13.74 2.99
N ARG A 120 9.11 14.31 4.15
CA ARG A 120 8.21 13.68 5.12
C ARG A 120 6.77 13.67 4.65
N ILE A 121 6.26 14.81 4.18
CA ILE A 121 4.89 14.92 3.69
C ILE A 121 4.67 13.98 2.49
N ASN A 122 5.61 13.94 1.55
CA ASN A 122 5.54 13.04 0.39
C ASN A 122 5.59 11.57 0.79
N LEU A 123 6.42 11.21 1.77
CA LEU A 123 6.46 9.83 2.27
C LEU A 123 5.10 9.40 2.80
N VAL A 124 4.43 10.26 3.59
CA VAL A 124 3.10 9.97 4.14
C VAL A 124 2.06 9.84 3.03
N PHE A 125 2.01 10.80 2.10
CA PHE A 125 1.06 10.77 1.00
C PHE A 125 1.26 9.57 0.08
N GLN A 126 2.48 9.34 -0.39
CA GLN A 126 2.79 8.27 -1.32
C GLN A 126 2.51 6.91 -0.69
N THR A 127 2.98 6.68 0.54
CA THR A 127 2.77 5.39 1.22
C THR A 127 1.29 5.08 1.39
N ASN A 128 0.51 6.03 1.88
CA ASN A 128 -0.91 5.78 2.12
C ASN A 128 -1.70 5.66 0.82
N LYS A 129 -1.41 6.49 -0.19
CA LYS A 129 -2.00 6.38 -1.53
C LYS A 129 -1.75 4.97 -2.10
N ASP A 130 -0.51 4.51 -2.09
CA ASP A 130 -0.11 3.23 -2.65
C ASP A 130 -0.77 2.07 -1.90
N VAL A 131 -0.84 2.13 -0.57
CA VAL A 131 -1.54 1.13 0.24
C VAL A 131 -3.04 1.08 -0.09
N MET A 132 -3.69 2.23 -0.30
CA MET A 132 -5.12 2.25 -0.65
C MET A 132 -5.36 1.69 -2.05
N GLN A 133 -4.50 2.06 -3.01
CA GLN A 133 -4.59 1.54 -4.38
C GLN A 133 -4.34 0.03 -4.43
N GLY A 134 -3.31 -0.44 -3.73
CA GLY A 134 -2.99 -1.86 -3.60
C GLY A 134 -4.12 -2.65 -2.92
N ALA A 135 -4.79 -2.07 -1.92
CA ALA A 135 -5.96 -2.69 -1.31
C ALA A 135 -7.12 -2.87 -2.31
N GLY A 136 -7.39 -1.85 -3.13
CA GLY A 136 -8.44 -1.94 -4.15
C GLY A 136 -8.11 -2.95 -5.25
N GLN A 137 -6.85 -2.98 -5.71
CA GLN A 137 -6.36 -3.98 -6.65
C GLN A 137 -6.43 -5.39 -6.06
N PHE A 138 -6.06 -5.54 -4.78
CA PHE A 138 -6.19 -6.81 -4.06
C PHE A 138 -7.64 -7.27 -4.08
N VAL A 139 -8.61 -6.45 -3.68
CA VAL A 139 -10.02 -6.86 -3.70
C VAL A 139 -10.48 -7.32 -5.09
N GLN A 140 -10.11 -6.59 -6.15
CA GLN A 140 -10.49 -6.93 -7.52
C GLN A 140 -9.83 -8.22 -8.03
N SER A 141 -8.60 -8.48 -7.58
CA SER A 141 -7.87 -9.69 -7.96
C SER A 141 -8.44 -10.98 -7.42
N GLN A 142 -9.34 -10.89 -6.43
CA GLN A 142 -9.94 -12.04 -5.72
C GLN A 142 -11.28 -12.45 -6.34
N ASP A 143 -11.74 -11.79 -7.40
CA ASP A 143 -12.87 -12.23 -8.20
C ASP A 143 -12.60 -13.65 -8.77
N GLU A 144 -13.60 -14.53 -8.71
CA GLU A 144 -13.44 -15.95 -9.08
C GLU A 144 -12.96 -16.12 -10.53
N GLN A 145 -13.45 -15.30 -11.47
CA GLN A 145 -13.04 -15.40 -12.87
C GLN A 145 -11.60 -14.92 -13.05
N VAL A 146 -11.20 -13.90 -12.29
CA VAL A 146 -9.82 -13.42 -12.26
C VAL A 146 -8.89 -14.48 -11.67
N LEU A 147 -9.29 -15.17 -10.60
CA LEU A 147 -8.50 -16.25 -9.98
C LEU A 147 -8.35 -17.46 -10.91
N VAL A 148 -9.35 -17.76 -11.73
CA VAL A 148 -9.26 -18.82 -12.75
C VAL A 148 -8.30 -18.41 -13.88
N ALA A 149 -8.38 -17.18 -14.38
CA ALA A 149 -7.53 -16.73 -15.48
C ALA A 149 -6.07 -16.45 -15.04
N PHE A 150 -5.91 -15.92 -13.83
CA PHE A 150 -4.67 -15.42 -13.26
C PHE A 150 -4.49 -15.93 -11.82
N PRO A 151 -4.14 -17.21 -11.63
CA PRO A 151 -4.12 -17.86 -10.32
C PRO A 151 -2.93 -17.47 -9.44
N ALA A 152 -1.91 -16.82 -10.01
CA ALA A 152 -0.65 -16.51 -9.35
C ALA A 152 -0.25 -15.05 -9.55
N TRP A 153 0.64 -14.60 -8.68
CA TRP A 153 1.32 -13.32 -8.76
C TRP A 153 2.82 -13.49 -8.83
N GLU A 154 3.47 -12.54 -9.48
CA GLU A 154 4.91 -12.30 -9.38
C GLU A 154 5.17 -10.97 -8.70
N LEU A 155 6.01 -11.00 -7.67
CA LEU A 155 6.54 -9.81 -7.02
C LEU A 155 7.62 -9.19 -7.90
N ILE A 156 7.38 -7.96 -8.39
CA ILE A 156 8.25 -7.25 -9.32
C ILE A 156 8.62 -5.87 -8.79
N ARG A 157 9.76 -5.33 -9.25
CA ARG A 157 10.13 -3.94 -9.02
C ARG A 157 9.53 -3.06 -10.12
N VAL A 158 8.65 -2.14 -9.75
CA VAL A 158 8.05 -1.14 -10.66
C VAL A 158 8.72 0.22 -10.55
N GLU A 159 9.40 0.49 -9.43
CA GLU A 159 10.15 1.73 -9.22
C GLU A 159 11.55 1.49 -8.66
N ALA A 160 12.53 2.19 -9.24
CA ALA A 160 13.90 2.17 -8.75
C ALA A 160 14.02 2.81 -7.35
N ARG A 161 14.98 2.31 -6.55
CA ARG A 161 15.32 2.86 -5.24
C ARG A 161 16.82 3.08 -5.14
N LYS A 162 17.22 4.15 -4.42
CA LYS A 162 18.63 4.47 -4.20
C LYS A 162 19.37 3.35 -3.47
N GLN A 163 18.68 2.71 -2.53
CA GLN A 163 19.16 1.55 -1.79
C GLN A 163 18.07 0.50 -1.90
N GLU A 164 18.32 -0.49 -2.75
CA GLU A 164 17.40 -1.59 -2.95
C GLU A 164 17.52 -2.61 -1.82
N ARG A 165 16.38 -3.13 -1.40
CA ARG A 165 16.33 -4.28 -0.48
C ARG A 165 16.54 -5.55 -1.26
N ASP A 166 17.16 -6.53 -0.61
CA ASP A 166 17.28 -7.89 -1.15
C ASP A 166 15.94 -8.63 -1.02
N TRP A 167 15.06 -8.40 -1.98
CA TRP A 167 13.74 -9.05 -2.01
C TRP A 167 13.82 -10.55 -2.25
N ALA A 168 14.83 -11.04 -2.96
CA ALA A 168 15.03 -12.47 -3.16
C ALA A 168 15.32 -13.16 -1.82
N GLN A 169 16.17 -12.57 -0.98
CA GLN A 169 16.41 -13.07 0.36
C GLN A 169 15.14 -13.02 1.23
N ARG A 170 14.40 -11.89 1.23
CA ARG A 170 13.15 -11.77 1.99
C ARG A 170 12.13 -12.82 1.56
N TRP A 171 11.98 -13.02 0.25
CA TRP A 171 11.11 -14.02 -0.35
C TRP A 171 11.48 -15.43 0.12
N GLN A 172 12.76 -15.81 0.00
CA GLN A 172 13.24 -17.14 0.40
C GLN A 172 13.01 -17.40 1.89
N MET A 173 13.25 -16.40 2.75
CA MET A 173 12.98 -16.52 4.19
C MET A 173 11.49 -16.69 4.47
N CYS A 174 10.63 -15.85 3.88
CA CYS A 174 9.19 -15.94 4.07
C CYS A 174 8.63 -17.27 3.54
N ALA A 175 9.04 -17.71 2.35
CA ALA A 175 8.66 -18.99 1.75
C ALA A 175 9.00 -20.15 2.68
N ARG A 176 10.21 -20.17 3.25
CA ARG A 176 10.63 -21.19 4.23
C ARG A 176 9.79 -21.16 5.50
N ILE A 177 9.52 -19.98 6.04
CA ILE A 177 8.76 -19.81 7.28
C ILE A 177 7.32 -20.32 7.12
N VAL A 178 6.67 -20.04 5.99
CA VAL A 178 5.30 -20.49 5.73
C VAL A 178 5.21 -21.88 5.09
N GLY A 179 6.35 -22.50 4.77
CA GLY A 179 6.41 -23.81 4.14
C GLY A 179 6.00 -23.84 2.66
N ASP A 180 6.05 -22.71 1.95
CA ASP A 180 5.74 -22.65 0.51
C ASP A 180 6.94 -23.09 -0.33
N VAL A 181 7.06 -24.41 -0.48
CA VAL A 181 8.14 -25.05 -1.26
C VAL A 181 8.05 -24.67 -2.74
N GLY A 182 6.84 -24.43 -3.27
CA GLY A 182 6.63 -24.01 -4.66
C GLY A 182 7.23 -22.63 -4.93
N ALA A 183 6.92 -21.66 -4.06
CA ALA A 183 7.46 -20.31 -4.13
C ALA A 183 9.00 -20.27 -4.02
N ALA A 184 9.58 -21.08 -3.13
CA ALA A 184 11.03 -21.19 -3.00
C ALA A 184 11.66 -21.82 -4.26
N ARG A 185 11.10 -22.92 -4.76
CA ARG A 185 11.57 -23.59 -5.98
C ARG A 185 11.55 -22.65 -7.19
N VAL A 186 10.49 -21.87 -7.37
CA VAL A 186 10.40 -20.93 -8.52
C VAL A 186 11.49 -19.87 -8.43
N LEU A 187 11.77 -19.34 -7.24
CA LEU A 187 12.89 -18.42 -7.06
C LEU A 187 14.23 -19.09 -7.40
N ASP A 188 14.48 -20.29 -6.88
CA ASP A 188 15.75 -21.01 -7.09
C ASP A 188 15.99 -21.37 -8.58
N THR A 189 14.94 -21.68 -9.32
CA THR A 189 15.03 -22.16 -10.72
C THR A 189 14.97 -21.05 -11.76
N THR A 190 14.24 -19.95 -11.47
CA THR A 190 13.98 -18.89 -12.44
C THR A 190 14.52 -17.52 -12.03
N GLY A 191 14.84 -17.33 -10.75
CA GLY A 191 15.14 -16.03 -10.18
C GLY A 191 13.88 -15.15 -9.95
N ARG A 192 12.68 -15.66 -10.21
CA ARG A 192 11.42 -14.91 -10.11
C ARG A 192 10.70 -15.24 -8.80
N MET A 193 10.14 -14.22 -8.17
CA MET A 193 9.43 -14.32 -6.90
C MET A 193 7.94 -14.51 -7.17
N MET A 194 7.50 -15.76 -7.33
CA MET A 194 6.11 -16.07 -7.68
C MET A 194 5.44 -17.07 -6.77
N ALA A 195 4.16 -16.84 -6.51
CA ALA A 195 3.33 -17.78 -5.78
C ALA A 195 1.87 -17.68 -6.21
N ARG A 196 1.08 -18.69 -5.85
CA ARG A 196 -0.38 -18.65 -5.95
C ARG A 196 -0.92 -17.44 -5.19
N LYS A 197 -1.99 -16.81 -5.67
CA LYS A 197 -2.65 -15.68 -4.97
C LYS A 197 -3.16 -16.07 -3.58
N ASP A 198 -3.46 -17.35 -3.39
CA ASP A 198 -3.86 -17.93 -2.11
C ASP A 198 -2.68 -18.48 -1.28
N SER A 199 -1.42 -18.09 -1.56
CA SER A 199 -0.25 -18.48 -0.77
C SER A 199 -0.04 -17.61 0.48
N ALA A 200 0.35 -18.23 1.60
CA ALA A 200 0.62 -17.55 2.86
C ALA A 200 1.82 -16.59 2.77
N ILE A 201 2.66 -16.73 1.74
CA ILE A 201 3.84 -15.89 1.56
C ILE A 201 3.48 -14.39 1.45
N TRP A 202 2.34 -14.06 0.84
CA TRP A 202 1.93 -12.65 0.67
C TRP A 202 1.70 -11.95 2.01
N GLN A 203 1.02 -12.61 2.95
CA GLN A 203 0.86 -12.08 4.30
C GLN A 203 2.19 -12.10 5.07
N ALA A 204 3.04 -13.13 4.87
CA ALA A 204 4.34 -13.20 5.51
C ALA A 204 5.28 -12.05 5.13
N LEU A 205 5.29 -11.64 3.86
CA LEU A 205 6.00 -10.46 3.37
C LEU A 205 5.45 -9.18 4.00
N GLY A 206 4.12 -9.06 4.06
CA GLY A 206 3.45 -7.93 4.73
C GLY A 206 3.74 -7.86 6.22
N ASP A 207 3.89 -9.01 6.88
CA ASP A 207 4.14 -9.09 8.31
C ASP A 207 5.64 -9.00 8.67
N GLY A 208 6.53 -8.99 7.68
CA GLY A 208 7.97 -8.98 7.92
C GLY A 208 8.42 -10.20 8.72
N MET A 209 7.88 -11.38 8.41
CA MET A 209 8.24 -12.63 9.12
C MET A 209 9.73 -12.97 8.97
N ASP A 210 10.40 -12.43 7.95
CA ASP A 210 11.84 -12.47 7.77
C ASP A 210 12.64 -11.64 8.80
N GLY A 211 11.96 -10.92 9.70
CA GLY A 211 12.55 -10.03 10.69
C GLY A 211 12.60 -8.56 10.26
N SER A 212 12.00 -8.23 9.11
CA SER A 212 11.94 -6.86 8.62
C SER A 212 10.99 -5.97 9.44
N ASP A 213 11.45 -4.79 9.81
CA ASP A 213 10.72 -3.81 10.63
C ASP A 213 10.07 -2.68 9.80
N ASP A 214 10.17 -2.77 8.47
CA ASP A 214 9.70 -1.78 7.51
C ASP A 214 8.39 -2.14 6.80
N THR A 215 7.75 -3.21 7.27
CA THR A 215 6.60 -3.82 6.62
C THR A 215 5.28 -3.17 7.05
N LEU A 216 4.27 -3.29 6.19
CA LEU A 216 3.00 -2.56 6.31
C LEU A 216 1.83 -3.43 6.79
N GLY A 217 2.03 -4.72 7.00
CA GLY A 217 1.01 -5.66 7.51
C GLY A 217 -0.02 -6.12 6.47
N ASN A 218 0.15 -5.75 5.20
CA ASN A 218 -0.82 -6.04 4.14
C ASN A 218 -0.47 -7.35 3.43
N PRO A 219 -1.45 -8.21 3.08
CA PRO A 219 -1.22 -9.36 2.20
C PRO A 219 -1.13 -8.97 0.71
N PHE A 220 -0.90 -7.69 0.42
CA PHE A 220 -0.85 -7.10 -0.90
C PHE A 220 0.19 -5.98 -0.93
N PRO A 221 0.73 -5.64 -2.11
CA PRO A 221 1.67 -4.53 -2.23
C PRO A 221 1.01 -3.17 -1.92
N PRO A 222 1.80 -2.18 -1.45
CA PRO A 222 3.18 -2.33 -1.03
C PRO A 222 3.29 -3.13 0.29
N PHE A 223 4.21 -4.08 0.32
CA PHE A 223 4.50 -4.89 1.52
C PHE A 223 5.36 -4.14 2.53
N ALA A 224 6.21 -3.22 2.07
CA ALA A 224 7.10 -2.41 2.90
C ALA A 224 7.17 -0.97 2.39
N PHE A 225 7.42 -0.02 3.31
CA PHE A 225 7.48 1.40 2.97
C PHE A 225 8.59 1.68 1.96
N ASN A 226 8.30 2.51 0.96
CA ASN A 226 9.26 2.92 -0.07
C ASN A 226 9.97 1.72 -0.74
N SER A 227 9.30 0.59 -0.90
CA SER A 227 9.88 -0.64 -1.47
C SER A 227 10.09 -0.56 -2.98
N GLY A 228 9.21 0.14 -3.69
CA GLY A 228 9.15 0.15 -5.15
C GLY A 228 8.72 -1.20 -5.73
N MET A 229 8.18 -2.10 -4.90
CA MET A 229 7.69 -3.40 -5.31
C MET A 229 6.18 -3.38 -5.49
N ASP A 230 5.74 -4.12 -6.50
CA ASP A 230 4.33 -4.38 -6.80
C ASP A 230 4.18 -5.83 -7.29
N VAL A 231 2.96 -6.24 -7.60
CA VAL A 231 2.68 -7.54 -8.19
C VAL A 231 2.22 -7.41 -9.63
N ARG A 232 2.50 -8.43 -10.44
CA ARG A 232 1.81 -8.65 -11.71
C ARG A 232 1.10 -10.00 -11.71
N ASP A 233 -0.03 -10.06 -12.39
CA ASP A 233 -0.77 -11.29 -12.64
C ASP A 233 0.02 -12.25 -13.52
N ILE A 234 0.00 -13.53 -13.15
CA ILE A 234 0.57 -14.64 -13.92
C ILE A 234 -0.57 -15.47 -14.46
N ALA A 235 -0.60 -15.63 -15.79
CA ALA A 235 -1.65 -16.36 -16.48
C ALA A 235 -1.63 -17.85 -16.12
N TRP A 236 -2.80 -18.48 -16.15
CA TRP A 236 -2.96 -19.90 -15.86
C TRP A 236 -1.93 -20.80 -16.55
N SER A 237 -1.71 -20.59 -17.85
CA SER A 237 -0.77 -21.41 -18.63
C SER A 237 0.67 -21.32 -18.13
N GLU A 238 1.14 -20.10 -17.80
CA GLU A 238 2.47 -19.88 -17.24
C GLU A 238 2.57 -20.46 -15.82
N ALA A 239 1.52 -20.31 -15.01
CA ALA A 239 1.48 -20.86 -13.66
C ALA A 239 1.53 -22.40 -13.65
N VAL A 240 0.94 -23.07 -14.66
CA VAL A 240 1.06 -24.53 -14.85
C VAL A 240 2.46 -24.90 -15.35
N GLU A 241 3.01 -24.17 -16.33
CA GLU A 241 4.35 -24.42 -16.89
C GLU A 241 5.44 -24.33 -15.80
N LEU A 242 5.32 -23.37 -14.89
CA LEU A 242 6.22 -23.17 -13.76
C LEU A 242 5.88 -24.02 -12.53
N GLU A 243 4.90 -24.93 -12.67
CA GLU A 243 4.40 -25.83 -11.62
C GLU A 243 3.95 -25.10 -10.34
N ILE A 244 3.56 -23.81 -10.43
CA ILE A 244 2.99 -23.04 -9.32
C ILE A 244 1.60 -23.57 -8.96
N ILE A 245 0.87 -24.03 -9.98
CA ILE A 245 -0.39 -24.75 -9.86
C ILE A 245 -0.34 -26.03 -10.69
N GLN A 246 -1.27 -26.94 -10.42
CA GLN A 246 -1.54 -28.12 -11.22
C GLN A 246 -2.85 -27.97 -12.00
N PRO A 247 -3.01 -28.65 -13.15
CA PRO A 247 -4.30 -28.72 -13.83
C PRO A 247 -5.40 -29.23 -12.88
N GLY A 248 -6.48 -28.46 -12.74
CA GLY A 248 -7.58 -28.77 -11.83
C GLY A 248 -7.48 -28.11 -10.46
N ASP A 249 -6.38 -27.41 -10.15
CA ASP A 249 -6.29 -26.60 -8.93
C ASP A 249 -7.33 -25.48 -8.95
N THR A 250 -7.95 -25.25 -7.80
CA THR A 250 -8.78 -24.06 -7.55
C THR A 250 -8.07 -23.14 -6.58
N ILE A 251 -8.04 -21.84 -6.89
CA ILE A 251 -7.50 -20.80 -6.01
C ILE A 251 -8.63 -20.22 -5.18
N ALA A 252 -8.49 -20.27 -3.86
CA ALA A 252 -9.49 -19.72 -2.97
C ALA A 252 -9.32 -18.19 -2.82
N PRO A 253 -10.41 -17.40 -2.88
CA PRO A 253 -10.36 -16.00 -2.48
C PRO A 253 -9.86 -15.86 -1.04
N ARG A 254 -8.99 -14.87 -0.81
CA ARG A 254 -8.43 -14.51 0.49
C ARG A 254 -9.08 -13.30 1.15
N LEU A 255 -10.24 -12.90 0.64
CA LEU A 255 -11.01 -11.83 1.26
C LEU A 255 -11.67 -12.34 2.55
N PRO A 256 -11.65 -11.55 3.63
CA PRO A 256 -12.50 -11.86 4.77
C PRO A 256 -13.97 -11.79 4.35
N ALA A 257 -14.82 -12.58 5.02
CA ALA A 257 -16.26 -12.62 4.75
C ALA A 257 -16.92 -11.24 4.86
N ASP A 258 -16.40 -10.40 5.76
CA ASP A 258 -16.68 -8.98 5.80
C ASP A 258 -15.43 -8.20 5.39
N LEU A 259 -15.47 -7.53 4.24
CA LEU A 259 -14.40 -6.67 3.74
C LEU A 259 -14.01 -5.57 4.73
N SER A 260 -14.87 -5.23 5.71
CA SER A 260 -14.52 -4.32 6.79
C SER A 260 -13.42 -4.87 7.69
N GLN A 261 -13.33 -6.20 7.84
CA GLN A 261 -12.30 -6.87 8.62
C GLN A 261 -10.93 -6.84 7.94
N LEU A 262 -10.87 -6.58 6.62
CA LEU A 262 -9.60 -6.33 5.96
C LEU A 262 -8.95 -5.06 6.53
N PHE A 263 -9.76 -4.10 6.97
CA PHE A 263 -9.34 -2.75 7.37
C PHE A 263 -9.63 -2.40 8.84
N ARG A 264 -10.20 -3.32 9.63
CA ARG A 264 -10.51 -3.11 11.06
C ARG A 264 -9.70 -4.05 11.96
N ALA A 265 -9.45 -3.60 13.20
CA ALA A 265 -8.94 -4.45 14.26
C ALA A 265 -9.96 -5.55 14.59
N ALA A 266 -9.46 -6.78 14.75
CA ALA A 266 -10.22 -7.88 15.34
C ALA A 266 -10.25 -7.72 16.87
#